data_AF-A0A364K6Q4-F1
#
_entry.id   AF-A0A364K6Q4-F1
#
_cell.length_a   1.000
_cell.length_b   1.000
_cell.length_c   1.000
_cell.angle_alpha   90.00
_cell.angle_beta   90.00
_cell.angle_gamma   90.00
#
_symmetry.space_group_name_H-M   'P 1'
#
loop_
_entity.id
_entity.type
_entity.pdbx_description
1 polymer ?
#
loop_
_entity_poly.entity_id
_entity_poly.type
_entity_poly.pdbx_seq_one_letter_code
_entity_poly.pdbx_strand_id
1 'polypeptide(L)' 'MEKLSFFKDCKSQQQDLHVCRETNMPALLTENGFIDSECDSVILKETEKLDLIAAHVLALDKVFGWKRKL' A
#
# COMPACT_ATOMS: atom_id res chain seq x y z
N MET A 1 -12.97 -12.08 -0.95
CA MET A 1 -11.85 -11.57 -1.76
C MET A 1 -10.74 -12.58 -1.65
N GLU A 2 -10.32 -13.16 -2.77
CA GLU A 2 -9.15 -14.03 -2.83
C GLU A 2 -7.92 -13.25 -2.33
N LYS A 3 -7.10 -13.88 -1.48
CA LYS A 3 -5.91 -13.25 -0.92
C LYS A 3 -4.84 -13.24 -2.01
N LEU A 4 -4.74 -12.13 -2.75
CA LEU A 4 -3.64 -11.87 -3.66
C LEU A 4 -2.37 -11.64 -2.83
N SER A 5 -1.62 -12.69 -2.51
CA SER A 5 -0.36 -12.56 -1.76
C SER A 5 0.85 -12.78 -2.65
N PHE A 6 1.17 -11.77 -3.47
CA PHE A 6 2.47 -11.69 -4.16
C PHE A 6 3.59 -11.34 -3.18
N PHE A 7 3.26 -10.58 -2.13
CA PHE A 7 4.17 -10.20 -1.06
C PHE A 7 3.83 -10.93 0.24
N LYS A 8 4.86 -11.14 1.06
CA LYS A 8 4.70 -11.59 2.44
C LYS A 8 4.04 -10.48 3.26
N ASP A 9 3.08 -10.85 4.11
CA ASP A 9 2.47 -9.92 5.07
C ASP A 9 3.44 -9.68 6.24
N CYS A 10 3.96 -8.45 6.33
CA CYS A 10 4.95 -8.02 7.33
C CYS A 10 4.34 -7.24 8.51
N LYS A 11 3.00 -7.09 8.56
CA LYS A 11 2.25 -6.33 9.57
C LYS A 11 2.60 -4.83 9.60
N SER A 12 1.73 -4.05 10.26
CA SER A 12 1.95 -2.61 10.48
C SER A 12 3.00 -2.35 11.55
N GLN A 13 3.83 -1.34 11.35
CA GLN A 13 4.82 -0.86 12.32
C GLN A 13 4.68 0.64 12.56
N GLN A 14 4.99 1.10 13.77
CA GLN A 14 5.05 2.53 14.10
C GLN A 14 6.51 2.98 14.04
N GLN A 15 6.78 3.99 13.22
CA GLN A 15 8.11 4.55 13.00
C GLN A 15 8.08 6.08 12.97
N ASP A 16 9.19 6.70 13.32
CA ASP A 16 9.35 8.17 13.33
C ASP A 16 9.70 8.71 11.94
N LEU A 17 8.74 8.60 11.01
CA LEU A 17 8.90 9.04 9.63
C LEU A 17 8.50 10.51 9.49
N HIS A 18 9.42 11.34 9.02
CA HIS A 18 9.20 12.79 8.85
C HIS A 18 7.90 13.10 8.09
N VAL A 19 7.66 12.41 6.97
CA VAL A 19 6.45 12.59 6.16
C VAL A 19 5.16 12.26 6.90
N CYS A 20 5.17 11.29 7.81
CA CYS A 20 4.01 10.97 8.63
C CYS A 20 3.90 11.90 9.84
N ARG A 21 5.03 12.30 10.43
CA ARG A 21 5.10 13.12 11.65
C ARG A 21 4.67 14.57 11.42
N GLU A 22 5.13 15.18 10.33
CA GLU A 22 4.84 16.60 10.06
C GLU A 22 3.48 16.81 9.35
N THR A 23 2.76 15.73 9.06
CA THR A 23 1.48 15.79 8.36
C THR A 23 0.34 16.07 9.34
N ASN A 24 -0.44 17.12 9.07
CA ASN A 24 -1.53 17.58 9.94
C ASN A 24 -2.83 16.74 9.83
N MET A 25 -2.89 15.76 8.93
CA MET A 25 -4.02 14.83 8.79
C MET A 25 -3.58 13.36 9.03
N PRO A 26 -4.50 12.42 9.27
CA PRO A 26 -4.14 11.01 9.40
C PRO A 26 -3.32 10.52 8.19
N ALA A 27 -2.13 10.00 8.45
CA ALA A 27 -1.16 9.59 7.44
C ALA A 27 -0.65 8.17 7.68
N LEU A 28 -0.39 7.46 6.59
CA LEU A 28 0.20 6.11 6.55
C LEU A 28 1.18 6.07 5.39
N LEU A 29 2.34 5.45 5.58
CA LEU A 29 3.27 5.09 4.52
C LEU A 29 3.24 3.58 4.32
N THR A 30 3.00 3.15 3.09
CA THR A 30 3.01 1.73 2.71
C THR A 30 4.25 1.42 1.88
N GLU A 31 5.02 0.42 2.30
CA GLU A 31 6.14 -0.12 1.52
C GLU A 31 5.63 -1.26 0.64
N ASN A 32 5.71 -1.08 -0.69
CA ASN A 32 5.15 -2.02 -1.66
C ASN A 32 6.17 -3.08 -2.10
N GLY A 33 6.83 -3.73 -1.13
CA GLY A 33 7.90 -4.69 -1.38
C GLY A 33 9.29 -4.05 -1.48
N PHE A 34 10.29 -4.88 -1.76
CA PHE A 34 11.72 -4.53 -1.68
C PHE A 34 12.39 -4.53 -3.06
N ILE A 35 12.99 -3.41 -3.49
CA ILE A 35 13.61 -3.32 -4.83
C ILE A 35 14.91 -4.15 -4.96
N ASP A 36 15.55 -4.45 -3.84
CA ASP A 36 16.74 -5.29 -3.73
C ASP A 36 16.41 -6.80 -3.67
N SER A 37 15.13 -7.17 -3.53
CA SER A 37 14.66 -8.55 -3.72
C SER A 37 14.41 -8.80 -5.20
N GLU A 38 15.08 -9.80 -5.78
CA GLU A 38 14.90 -10.18 -7.19
C GLU A 38 13.43 -10.47 -7.51
N CYS A 39 12.77 -11.26 -6.67
CA CYS A 39 11.35 -11.61 -6.81
C CYS A 39 10.41 -10.40 -6.77
N ASP A 40 10.58 -9.52 -5.77
CA ASP A 40 9.72 -8.35 -5.59
C ASP A 40 9.95 -7.34 -6.72
N SER A 41 11.21 -7.19 -7.17
CA SER A 41 11.57 -6.26 -8.24
C SER A 41 10.93 -6.61 -9.58
N VAL A 42 10.71 -7.90 -9.86
CA VAL A 42 10.01 -8.36 -11.07
C VAL A 42 8.55 -7.92 -11.00
N ILE A 43 7.88 -8.18 -9.87
CA ILE A 43 6.49 -7.78 -9.64
C ILE A 43 6.32 -6.26 -9.75
N LEU A 44 7.23 -5.49 -9.16
CA LEU A 44 7.17 -4.01 -9.16
C LEU A 44 7.37 -3.38 -10.55
N LYS A 45 7.94 -4.10 -11.51
CA LYS A 45 8.14 -3.62 -12.89
C LYS A 45 6.98 -3.97 -13.82
N GLU A 46 6.14 -4.92 -13.45
CA GLU A 46 4.99 -5.35 -14.25
C GLU A 46 3.81 -4.37 -14.09
N THR A 47 3.43 -3.67 -15.15
CA THR A 47 2.34 -2.68 -15.11
C THR A 47 1.02 -3.28 -14.64
N GLU A 48 0.69 -4.51 -15.06
CA GLU A 48 -0.52 -5.22 -14.64
C GLU A 48 -0.57 -5.50 -13.13
N LYS A 49 0.60 -5.55 -12.46
CA LYS A 49 0.69 -5.77 -11.01
C LYS A 49 0.60 -4.49 -10.20
N LEU A 50 0.89 -3.32 -10.80
CA LEU A 50 0.79 -2.03 -10.12
C LEU A 50 -0.65 -1.73 -9.68
N ASP A 51 -1.64 -2.11 -10.49
CA ASP A 51 -3.06 -1.97 -10.13
C ASP A 51 -3.43 -2.84 -8.91
N LEU A 52 -2.79 -3.99 -8.76
CA LEU A 52 -3.00 -4.88 -7.61
C LEU A 52 -2.36 -4.30 -6.34
N ILE A 53 -1.22 -3.62 -6.47
CA ILE A 53 -0.57 -2.88 -5.37
C ILE A 53 -1.45 -1.71 -4.91
N ALA A 54 -2.16 -1.06 -5.85
CA ALA A 54 -3.10 0.02 -5.54
C ALA A 54 -4.37 -0.45 -4.81
N ALA A 55 -4.56 -1.76 -4.57
CA ALA A 55 -5.71 -2.30 -3.85
C ALA A 55 -5.88 -1.75 -2.42
N HIS A 56 -4.82 -1.21 -1.80
CA HIS A 56 -4.92 -0.52 -0.51
C HIS A 56 -5.90 0.67 -0.55
N VAL A 57 -6.06 1.34 -1.69
CA VAL A 57 -7.05 2.42 -1.87
C VAL A 57 -8.48 1.90 -1.71
N LEU A 58 -8.77 0.72 -2.24
CA LEU A 58 -10.07 0.07 -2.08
C LEU A 58 -10.33 -0.35 -0.62
N ALA A 59 -9.28 -0.67 0.13
CA ALA A 59 -9.41 -0.94 1.55
C ALA A 59 -9.74 0.33 2.34
N LEU A 60 -9.11 1.47 2.01
CA LEU A 60 -9.44 2.77 2.61
C LEU A 60 -10.89 3.17 2.31
N ASP A 61 -11.33 3.01 1.05
CA ASP A 61 -12.72 3.29 0.66
C ASP A 61 -13.73 2.48 1.51
N LYS A 62 -13.46 1.19 1.75
CA LYS A 62 -14.30 0.34 2.61
C LYS A 62 -14.30 0.76 4.07
N VAL A 63 -13.16 1.21 4.61
CA VAL A 63 -13.04 1.64 6.00
C VAL A 63 -13.72 2.98 6.23
N PHE A 64 -13.53 3.93 5.31
CA PHE A 64 -14.04 5.29 5.47
C PHE A 64 -15.40 5.54 4.81
N GLY A 65 -15.89 4.60 3.99
CA GLY A 65 -17.19 4.69 3.31
C GLY A 65 -17.29 5.90 2.38
N TRP A 66 -16.20 6.21 1.66
CA TRP A 66 -16.13 7.41 0.84
C TRP A 66 -17.16 7.36 -0.30
N LYS A 67 -17.74 8.53 -0.60
CA LYS A 67 -18.64 8.71 -1.74
C LYS A 67 -17.96 9.62 -2.74
N ARG A 68 -18.12 9.30 -4.02
CA ARG A 68 -17.68 10.18 -5.10
C ARG A 68 -18.31 11.56 -4.87
N LYS A 69 -17.46 12.58 -4.81
CA LYS A 69 -17.93 13.96 -4.81
C LYS A 69 -18.52 14.23 -6.19
N LEU A 70 -19.82 14.50 -6.24
CA LEU A 70 -20.55 14.88 -7.44
C LEU A 70 -20.11 16.26 -7.93
#